data_AF-A0A958MV96-F1
#
_entry.id   AF-A0A958MV96-F1
#
_cell.length_a   1.000
_cell.length_b   1.000
_cell.length_c   1.000
_cell.angle_alpha   90.00
_cell.angle_beta   90.00
_cell.angle_gamma   90.00
#
_symmetry.space_group_name_H-M   'P 1'
#
loop_
_entity.id
_entity.type
_entity.pdbx_description
1 polymer ?
#
loop_
_entity_poly.entity_id
_entity_poly.type
_entity_poly.pdbx_seq_one_letter_code
_entity_poly.pdbx_strand_id
1 'polypeptide(L)'
;MGKILLLVLSIGLSSSAWSAGNKCPSDLALLRAGWVIHSTSDFKSIAGKVQKWFTSEPNNFVEDLSGTVYSSVASKMVTINSFDYIPTPQGEMFGDVAFFTDFRSDELIEVRWYDLGKRHVVYDKSQTPCATNSLPMAENALF
;
A
#
# COMPACT_ATOMS: atom_id res chain seq x y z
N MET A 1 68.69 -19.41 -0.71
CA MET A 1 68.36 -17.96 -0.71
C MET A 1 66.91 -17.81 -1.18
N GLY A 2 65.96 -17.82 -0.24
CA GLY A 2 64.54 -17.74 -0.53
C GLY A 2 64.07 -16.27 -0.57
N LYS A 3 63.38 -15.88 -1.65
CA LYS A 3 62.69 -14.58 -1.74
C LYS A 3 61.25 -14.80 -1.27
N ILE A 4 60.91 -14.25 -0.11
CA ILE A 4 59.54 -14.23 0.42
C ILE A 4 58.79 -13.09 -0.29
N LEU A 5 57.71 -13.48 -0.98
CA LEU A 5 56.75 -12.62 -1.65
C LEU A 5 55.77 -12.08 -0.58
N LEU A 6 55.75 -10.77 -0.35
CA LEU A 6 54.77 -10.11 0.53
C LEU A 6 53.72 -9.41 -0.34
N LEU A 7 52.61 -10.11 -0.58
CA LEU A 7 51.43 -9.56 -1.22
C LEU A 7 50.54 -8.97 -0.12
N VAL A 8 50.50 -7.65 0.00
CA VAL A 8 49.58 -6.96 0.92
C VAL A 8 48.22 -6.88 0.26
N LEU A 9 47.34 -7.82 0.62
CA LEU A 9 45.94 -7.84 0.18
C LEU A 9 45.13 -6.90 1.06
N SER A 10 45.03 -5.63 0.65
CA SER A 10 44.15 -4.64 1.28
C SER A 10 42.69 -4.98 0.95
N ILE A 11 42.08 -5.87 1.75
CA ILE A 11 40.64 -6.11 1.69
C ILE A 11 39.97 -4.85 2.25
N GLY A 12 39.57 -3.96 1.32
CA GLY A 12 38.65 -2.87 1.61
C GLY A 12 37.34 -3.47 2.09
N LEU A 13 37.13 -3.42 3.40
CA LEU A 13 35.82 -3.64 4.03
C LEU A 13 34.92 -2.47 3.59
N SER A 14 34.30 -2.63 2.43
CA SER A 14 33.16 -1.83 2.02
C SER A 14 32.03 -2.16 2.98
N SER A 15 31.94 -1.41 4.07
CA SER A 15 30.78 -1.42 4.96
C SER A 15 29.57 -0.97 4.14
N SER A 16 28.88 -1.91 3.49
CA SER A 16 27.52 -1.69 3.06
C SER A 16 26.70 -1.53 4.34
N ALA A 17 26.58 -0.30 4.81
CA ALA A 17 25.56 0.10 5.76
C ALA A 17 24.22 -0.14 5.05
N TRP A 18 23.73 -1.38 5.13
CA TRP A 18 22.33 -1.67 4.92
C TRP A 18 21.61 -0.92 6.02
N SER A 19 21.13 0.27 5.70
CA SER A 19 19.99 0.85 6.42
C SER A 19 18.90 -0.21 6.34
N ALA A 20 18.81 -1.04 7.38
CA ALA A 20 17.63 -1.80 7.70
C ALA A 20 16.56 -0.76 8.07
N GLY A 21 16.04 -0.06 7.05
CA GLY A 21 14.84 0.73 7.19
C GLY A 21 13.80 -0.24 7.70
N ASN A 22 13.27 0.00 8.91
CA ASN A 22 12.24 -0.81 9.52
C ASN A 22 11.13 -1.04 8.49
N LYS A 23 11.14 -2.20 7.84
CA LYS A 23 10.10 -2.57 6.89
C LYS A 23 8.85 -2.79 7.72
N CYS A 24 7.83 -2.00 7.44
CA CYS A 24 6.52 -2.15 8.02
C CYS A 24 6.05 -3.61 7.88
N PRO A 25 5.67 -4.30 8.98
CA PRO A 25 5.20 -5.67 8.90
C PRO A 25 3.96 -5.82 8.00
N SER A 26 3.08 -4.82 7.97
CA SER A 26 1.91 -4.79 7.08
C SER A 26 2.32 -4.67 5.61
N ASP A 27 3.33 -3.86 5.28
CA ASP A 27 3.87 -3.76 3.92
C ASP A 27 4.43 -5.11 3.45
N LEU A 28 5.13 -5.84 4.32
CA LEU A 28 5.62 -7.18 3.99
C LEU A 28 4.48 -8.16 3.71
N ALA A 29 3.39 -8.10 4.48
CA ALA A 29 2.20 -8.93 4.24
C ALA A 29 1.53 -8.58 2.90
N LEU A 30 1.38 -7.29 2.60
CA LEU A 30 0.83 -6.80 1.33
C LEU A 30 1.68 -7.22 0.12
N LEU A 31 3.01 -7.06 0.19
CA LEU A 31 3.92 -7.51 -0.85
C LEU A 31 3.81 -9.03 -1.10
N ARG A 32 3.72 -9.83 -0.03
CA ARG A 32 3.52 -11.29 -0.15
C ARG A 32 2.17 -11.66 -0.75
N ALA A 33 1.16 -10.83 -0.50
CA ALA A 33 -0.14 -10.91 -1.15
C ALA A 33 -0.14 -10.29 -2.57
N GLY A 34 1.02 -9.94 -3.15
CA GLY A 34 1.11 -9.46 -4.53
C GLY A 34 0.65 -8.01 -4.74
N TRP A 35 0.55 -7.21 -3.66
CA TRP A 35 0.31 -5.78 -3.78
C TRP A 35 1.56 -5.04 -4.26
N VAL A 36 1.35 -4.04 -5.11
CA VAL A 36 2.33 -3.01 -5.44
C VAL A 36 2.19 -1.88 -4.43
N ILE A 37 3.19 -1.71 -3.59
CA ILE A 37 3.26 -0.60 -2.63
C ILE A 37 4.02 0.55 -3.27
N HIS A 38 3.34 1.68 -3.43
CA HIS A 38 3.93 2.90 -3.98
C HIS A 38 4.67 3.69 -2.90
N SER A 39 5.57 4.59 -3.33
CA SER A 39 6.26 5.47 -2.40
C SER A 39 5.29 6.39 -1.68
N THR A 40 5.46 6.54 -0.36
CA THR A 40 4.65 7.47 0.44
C THR A 40 4.86 8.93 0.03
N SER A 41 5.99 9.27 -0.63
CA SER A 41 6.21 10.60 -1.22
C SER A 41 5.21 10.94 -2.32
N ASP A 42 4.67 9.91 -2.97
CA ASP A 42 3.81 10.05 -4.15
C ASP A 42 2.34 10.04 -3.77
N PHE A 43 2.03 9.90 -2.47
CA PHE A 43 0.68 9.77 -1.92
C PHE A 43 -0.28 10.80 -2.50
N LYS A 44 0.03 12.10 -2.35
CA LYS A 44 -0.85 13.18 -2.82
C LYS A 44 -1.11 13.11 -4.33
N SER A 45 -0.10 12.77 -5.12
CA SER A 45 -0.24 12.68 -6.58
C SER A 45 -1.08 11.47 -7.00
N ILE A 46 -0.78 10.31 -6.43
CA ILE A 46 -1.47 9.05 -6.75
C ILE A 46 -2.91 9.08 -6.24
N ALA A 47 -3.12 9.46 -4.97
CA ALA A 47 -4.45 9.56 -4.39
C ALA A 47 -5.33 10.51 -5.19
N GLY A 48 -4.80 11.67 -5.61
CA GLY A 48 -5.53 12.61 -6.46
C GLY A 48 -5.92 12.03 -7.83
N LYS A 49 -5.07 11.17 -8.42
CA LYS A 49 -5.39 10.47 -9.69
C LYS A 49 -6.51 9.45 -9.48
N VAL A 50 -6.45 8.65 -8.41
CA VAL A 50 -7.48 7.64 -8.11
C VAL A 50 -8.81 8.33 -7.78
N GLN A 51 -8.81 9.39 -6.97
CA GLN A 51 -10.01 10.19 -6.71
C GLN A 51 -10.59 10.80 -7.99
N LYS A 52 -9.73 11.34 -8.87
CA LYS A 52 -10.18 11.86 -10.16
C LYS A 52 -10.81 10.77 -11.03
N TRP A 53 -10.22 9.58 -11.09
CA TRP A 53 -10.79 8.45 -11.80
C TRP A 53 -12.17 8.07 -11.23
N PHE A 54 -12.24 7.83 -9.93
CA PHE A 54 -13.49 7.53 -9.21
C PHE A 54 -14.60 8.54 -9.50
N THR A 55 -14.28 9.84 -9.42
CA THR A 55 -15.26 10.92 -9.65
C THR A 55 -15.59 11.17 -11.12
N SER A 56 -14.73 10.76 -12.05
CA SER A 56 -14.97 10.95 -13.49
C SER A 56 -15.98 9.97 -14.08
N GLU A 57 -16.23 8.86 -13.40
CA GLU A 57 -17.11 7.79 -13.87
C GLU A 57 -18.10 7.33 -12.78
N PRO A 58 -18.91 8.23 -12.20
CA PRO A 58 -19.69 7.94 -10.98
C PRO A 58 -20.72 6.82 -11.15
N ASN A 59 -21.19 6.57 -12.38
CA ASN A 59 -22.15 5.50 -12.67
C ASN A 59 -21.49 4.13 -12.82
N ASN A 60 -20.16 4.08 -12.90
CA ASN A 60 -19.41 2.84 -13.02
C ASN A 60 -18.93 2.32 -11.66
N PHE A 61 -19.13 3.06 -10.58
CA PHE A 61 -18.76 2.64 -9.24
C PHE A 61 -19.98 2.32 -8.39
N VAL A 62 -19.97 1.16 -7.75
CA VAL A 62 -21.00 0.72 -6.80
C VAL A 62 -20.34 0.51 -5.45
N GLU A 63 -20.93 1.03 -4.39
CA GLU A 63 -20.43 0.79 -3.03
C GLU A 63 -20.48 -0.70 -2.69
N ASP A 64 -19.34 -1.24 -2.26
CA ASP A 64 -19.19 -2.64 -1.86
C ASP A 64 -19.19 -2.76 -0.33
N LEU A 65 -18.29 -2.04 0.33
CA LEU A 65 -18.16 -2.00 1.79
C LEU A 65 -17.91 -0.57 2.28
N SER A 66 -18.68 -0.16 3.29
CA SER A 66 -18.38 1.01 4.12
C SER A 66 -18.41 0.66 5.60
N GLY A 67 -17.44 1.16 6.36
CA GLY A 67 -17.40 0.96 7.80
C GLY A 67 -16.22 1.64 8.48
N THR A 68 -16.30 1.78 9.80
CA THR A 68 -15.21 2.32 10.62
C THR A 68 -14.58 1.21 11.45
N VAL A 69 -13.25 1.10 11.38
CA VAL A 69 -12.47 0.09 12.11
C VAL A 69 -11.31 0.74 12.87
N TYR A 70 -10.85 0.07 13.93
CA TYR A 70 -9.63 0.49 14.61
C TYR A 70 -8.41 -0.02 13.84
N SER A 71 -7.56 0.89 13.35
CA SER A 71 -6.28 0.55 12.74
C SER A 71 -5.20 0.54 13.82
N SER A 72 -4.69 -0.66 14.14
CA SER A 72 -3.56 -0.81 15.08
C SER A 72 -2.29 -0.12 14.58
N VAL A 73 -2.09 -0.07 13.27
CA VAL A 73 -0.94 0.57 12.61
C VAL A 73 -1.01 2.09 12.74
N ALA A 74 -2.18 2.67 12.47
CA ALA A 74 -2.40 4.11 12.60
C ALA A 74 -2.69 4.54 14.05
N SER A 75 -2.93 3.58 14.95
CA SER A 75 -3.35 3.79 16.34
C SER A 75 -4.60 4.68 16.49
N LYS A 76 -5.53 4.60 15.53
CA LYS A 76 -6.73 5.42 15.45
C LYS A 76 -7.87 4.74 14.70
N MET A 77 -9.07 5.30 14.84
CA MET A 77 -10.25 4.89 14.06
C MET A 77 -10.10 5.37 12.62
N VAL A 78 -10.34 4.48 11.67
CA VAL A 78 -10.24 4.71 10.23
C VAL A 78 -11.56 4.30 9.59
N THR A 79 -12.11 5.18 8.77
CA THR A 79 -13.27 4.87 7.92
C THR A 79 -12.76 4.30 6.61
N ILE A 80 -13.33 3.19 6.19
CA ILE A 80 -13.04 2.51 4.93
C ILE A 80 -14.30 2.63 4.08
N ASN A 81 -14.15 3.16 2.88
CA ASN A 81 -15.18 3.11 1.85
C ASN A 81 -14.58 2.44 0.62
N SER A 82 -15.22 1.39 0.12
CA SER A 82 -14.77 0.62 -1.03
C SER A 82 -15.87 0.46 -2.05
N PHE A 83 -15.44 0.37 -3.31
CA PHE A 83 -16.31 0.44 -4.47
C PHE A 83 -15.85 -0.56 -5.53
N ASP A 84 -16.82 -1.19 -6.17
CA ASP A 84 -16.66 -2.02 -7.36
C ASP A 84 -16.73 -1.16 -8.60
N TYR A 85 -15.82 -1.38 -9.54
CA TYR A 85 -15.87 -0.79 -10.86
C TYR A 85 -16.59 -1.76 -11.81
N ILE A 86 -17.85 -1.46 -12.16
CA ILE A 86 -18.73 -2.31 -12.97
C ILE A 86 -18.06 -2.85 -14.26
N PRO A 87 -17.22 -2.08 -14.98
CA PRO A 87 -16.53 -2.59 -16.17
C PRO A 87 -15.43 -3.62 -15.91
N THR A 88 -14.97 -3.80 -14.67
CA THR A 88 -14.00 -4.85 -14.32
C THR A 88 -14.62 -6.23 -14.61
N PRO A 89 -13.92 -7.15 -15.31
CA PRO A 89 -14.44 -8.48 -15.56
C PRO A 89 -14.82 -9.19 -14.26
N GLN A 90 -15.97 -9.87 -14.23
CA GLN A 90 -16.51 -10.54 -13.03
C GLN A 90 -15.54 -11.55 -12.37
N GLY A 91 -14.53 -12.03 -13.10
CA GLY A 91 -13.47 -12.92 -12.58
C GLY A 91 -12.25 -12.21 -12.00
N GLU A 92 -12.19 -10.88 -12.01
CA GLU A 92 -11.00 -10.07 -11.70
C GLU A 92 -11.10 -9.25 -10.40
N MET A 93 -12.10 -9.53 -9.55
CA MET A 93 -12.36 -9.05 -8.17
C MET A 93 -13.53 -8.05 -8.01
N PHE A 94 -14.03 -7.99 -6.78
CA PHE A 94 -14.85 -6.91 -6.20
C PHE A 94 -13.94 -6.10 -5.23
N GLY A 95 -14.13 -4.79 -5.11
CA GLY A 95 -13.35 -3.85 -4.32
C GLY A 95 -12.24 -3.14 -5.11
N ASP A 96 -12.54 -2.70 -6.34
CA ASP A 96 -11.59 -2.05 -7.27
C ASP A 96 -10.96 -0.77 -6.73
N VAL A 97 -11.65 -0.04 -5.85
CA VAL A 97 -11.12 1.16 -5.20
C VAL A 97 -11.53 1.17 -3.74
N ALA A 98 -10.59 1.48 -2.84
CA ALA A 98 -10.89 1.75 -1.45
C ALA A 98 -10.17 3.00 -0.94
N PHE A 99 -10.93 3.84 -0.25
CA PHE A 99 -10.46 5.05 0.42
C PHE A 99 -10.51 4.85 1.92
N PHE A 100 -9.37 5.11 2.58
CA PHE A 100 -9.22 5.05 4.01
C PHE A 100 -9.06 6.48 4.53
N THR A 101 -10.00 6.94 5.35
CA THR A 101 -9.97 8.29 5.93
C THR A 101 -9.83 8.21 7.45
N ASP A 102 -9.17 9.21 8.03
CA ASP A 102 -9.19 9.44 9.47
C ASP A 102 -10.63 9.69 9.92
N PHE A 103 -11.12 8.91 10.89
CA PHE A 103 -12.52 9.02 11.33
C PHE A 103 -12.88 10.41 11.89
N ARG A 104 -11.91 11.17 12.42
CA ARG A 104 -12.16 12.46 13.07
C ARG A 104 -11.98 13.63 12.12
N SER A 105 -10.90 13.64 11.33
CA SER A 105 -10.59 14.75 10.42
C SER A 105 -11.15 14.57 9.01
N ASP A 106 -11.60 13.35 8.67
CA ASP A 106 -11.96 12.92 7.32
C ASP A 106 -10.81 13.08 6.30
N GLU A 107 -9.58 13.22 6.80
CA GLU A 107 -8.39 13.29 5.95
C GLU A 107 -8.12 11.91 5.35
N LEU A 108 -7.88 11.88 4.05
CA LEU A 108 -7.47 10.66 3.36
C LEU A 108 -6.07 10.26 3.81
N ILE A 109 -5.93 9.03 4.31
CA ILE A 109 -4.66 8.51 4.84
C ILE A 109 -4.11 7.36 3.99
N GLU A 110 -4.95 6.67 3.22
CA GLU A 110 -4.55 5.55 2.37
C GLU A 110 -5.56 5.35 1.24
N VAL A 111 -5.04 4.95 0.08
CA VAL A 111 -5.84 4.57 -1.09
C VAL A 111 -5.34 3.23 -1.60
N ARG A 112 -6.31 2.36 -1.91
CA ARG A 112 -6.07 1.09 -2.59
C ARG A 112 -6.86 1.06 -3.88
N TRP A 113 -6.29 0.47 -4.92
CA TRP A 113 -7.01 0.26 -6.15
C TRP A 113 -6.52 -0.94 -6.94
N TYR A 114 -7.36 -1.43 -7.85
CA TYR A 114 -7.04 -2.41 -8.86
C TYR A 114 -6.84 -1.73 -10.21
N ASP A 115 -5.79 -2.13 -10.93
CA ASP A 115 -5.51 -1.67 -12.29
C ASP A 115 -4.82 -2.79 -13.06
N LEU A 116 -5.44 -3.23 -14.18
CA LEU A 116 -4.86 -4.17 -15.14
C LEU A 116 -4.21 -5.42 -14.50
N GLY A 117 -4.93 -6.16 -13.66
CA GLY A 117 -4.39 -7.38 -13.03
C GLY A 117 -3.60 -7.14 -11.75
N LYS A 118 -3.47 -5.89 -11.28
CA LYS A 118 -2.61 -5.55 -10.14
C LYS A 118 -3.33 -4.79 -9.05
N ARG A 119 -3.02 -5.16 -7.81
CA ARG A 119 -3.46 -4.46 -6.60
C ARG A 119 -2.41 -3.44 -6.20
N HIS A 120 -2.83 -2.21 -5.96
CA HIS A 120 -1.96 -1.10 -5.67
C HIS A 120 -2.37 -0.42 -4.36
N VAL A 121 -1.39 0.04 -3.60
CA VAL A 121 -1.62 0.78 -2.36
C VAL A 121 -0.64 1.94 -2.23
N VAL A 122 -1.15 3.07 -1.72
CA VAL A 122 -0.33 4.20 -1.30
C VAL A 122 -0.93 4.80 -0.03
N TYR A 123 -0.08 5.27 0.88
CA TYR A 123 -0.52 5.84 2.16
C TYR A 123 0.29 7.08 2.54
N ASP A 124 -0.31 7.93 3.35
CA ASP A 124 0.32 9.13 3.90
C ASP A 124 1.13 8.78 5.15
N LYS A 125 2.45 8.80 5.01
CA LYS A 125 3.37 8.51 6.10
C LYS A 125 3.29 9.51 7.26
N SER A 126 2.77 10.72 7.02
CA SER A 126 2.56 11.71 8.08
C SER A 126 1.37 11.37 9.00
N GLN A 127 0.44 10.56 8.50
CA GLN A 127 -0.80 10.19 9.18
C GLN A 127 -0.79 8.74 9.69
N THR A 128 -0.08 7.84 9.00
CA THR A 128 0.08 6.45 9.40
C THR A 128 1.49 5.96 9.07
N PRO A 129 2.21 5.29 10.00
CA PRO A 129 3.58 4.86 9.74
C PRO A 129 3.67 3.78 8.66
N CYS A 130 2.61 3.00 8.47
CA CYS A 130 2.53 1.92 7.48
C CYS A 130 1.14 1.84 6.85
N ALA A 131 1.01 1.07 5.77
CA ALA A 131 -0.30 0.70 5.25
C ALA A 131 -1.10 -0.07 6.31
N THR A 132 -2.41 0.17 6.33
CA THR A 132 -3.35 -0.41 7.29
C THR A 132 -3.40 -1.93 7.12
N ASN A 133 -3.42 -2.68 8.22
CA ASN A 133 -3.46 -4.14 8.18
C ASN A 133 -4.86 -4.72 7.92
N SER A 134 -5.88 -3.87 7.85
CA SER A 134 -7.24 -4.22 7.42
C SER A 134 -7.20 -4.60 5.94
N LEU A 135 -7.10 -5.90 5.64
CA LEU A 135 -7.55 -6.41 4.36
C LEU A 135 -9.07 -6.52 4.48
N PRO A 136 -9.86 -5.87 3.61
CA PRO A 136 -11.30 -6.08 3.61
C PRO A 136 -11.54 -7.59 3.44
N MET A 137 -12.11 -8.22 4.46
CA MET A 137 -12.46 -9.64 4.44
C MET A 137 -13.90 -9.75 3.93
N ALA A 138 -14.11 -9.61 2.63
CA ALA A 138 -15.34 -10.12 2.04
C ALA A 138 -15.09 -11.59 1.68
N GLU A 139 -15.91 -12.50 2.18
CA GLU A 139 -15.76 -13.94 1.90
C GLU A 139 -15.86 -14.26 0.39
N ASN A 140 -16.24 -13.28 -0.44
CA ASN A 140 -16.34 -13.39 -1.90
C ASN A 140 -15.47 -12.37 -2.64
N ALA A 141 -14.65 -11.57 -1.94
CA ALA A 141 -13.79 -10.56 -2.55
C ALA A 141 -12.58 -10.25 -1.67
N LEU A 142 -11.39 -10.29 -2.27
CA LEU A 142 -10.05 -10.12 -1.68
C LEU A 142 -9.36 -11.36 -1.08
N PHE A 143 -9.52 -12.52 -1.71
CA PHE A 143 -8.58 -13.64 -1.57
C PHE A 143 -8.25 -14.26 -2.93
#